data_AF-A0A6J4ITG2-F1
#
_entry.id   AF-A0A6J4ITG2-F1
#
_cell.length_a   1.000
_cell.length_b   1.000
_cell.length_c   1.000
_cell.angle_alpha   90.00
_cell.angle_beta   90.00
_cell.angle_gamma   90.00
#
_symmetry.space_group_name_H-M   'P 1'
#
loop_
_entity.id
_entity.type
_entity.pdbx_description
1 polymer ?
#
loop_
_entity_poly.entity_id
_entity_poly.type
_entity_poly.pdbx_seq_one_letter_code
_entity_poly.pdbx_strand_id
1 'polypeptide(L)'
;MTRRPTFLAPLVMLLLLAGLAWAPPAAAATVSKSLSGAVAGLPVATEIRTGYDRGLFPHWIDADGDRCNSRYEVLIAEATTAPTVGSGCTLSGGRWYSYYDGAYWTLPADLDVDHLVPLAEAWDSGARTWTTA
;
A
#
# COMPACT_ATOMS: atom_id res chain seq x y z
N MET A 1 69.30 14.73 -7.05
CA MET A 1 68.96 15.50 -5.83
C MET A 1 67.74 16.35 -6.20
N THR A 2 66.56 16.27 -5.61
CA THR A 2 66.14 15.93 -4.24
C THR A 2 64.68 15.45 -4.25
N ARG A 3 64.37 14.34 -3.57
CA ARG A 3 63.01 13.94 -3.20
C ARG A 3 62.54 14.79 -2.02
N ARG A 4 61.26 15.21 -2.01
CA ARG A 4 60.58 15.67 -0.79
C ARG A 4 59.20 14.98 -0.70
N PRO A 5 58.91 14.21 0.37
CA PRO A 5 57.60 13.64 0.62
C PRO A 5 56.78 14.57 1.53
N THR A 6 55.49 14.74 1.23
CA THR A 6 54.53 15.42 2.12
C THR A 6 53.45 14.43 2.53
N PHE A 7 53.71 13.69 3.59
CA PHE A 7 52.73 12.84 4.28
C PHE A 7 52.08 13.65 5.41
N LEU A 8 51.04 14.43 5.12
CA LEU A 8 50.22 15.10 6.16
C LEU A 8 48.70 15.04 5.89
N ALA A 9 48.26 14.29 4.88
CA ALA A 9 46.85 14.25 4.50
C ALA A 9 45.90 13.30 5.28
N PRO A 10 46.32 12.26 6.06
CA PRO A 10 45.35 11.26 6.49
C PRO A 10 44.57 11.63 7.77
N LEU A 11 45.03 12.61 8.57
CA LEU A 11 44.42 12.88 9.88
C LEU A 11 43.17 13.78 9.82
N VAL A 12 43.06 14.65 8.82
CA VAL A 12 41.90 15.55 8.66
C VAL A 12 40.68 14.80 8.08
N MET A 13 40.90 13.72 7.33
CA MET A 13 39.83 12.96 6.69
C MET A 13 39.06 12.05 7.67
N LEU A 14 39.68 11.64 8.79
CA LEU A 14 39.05 10.76 9.78
C LEU A 14 38.04 11.49 10.69
N LEU A 15 38.23 12.79 10.95
CA LEU A 15 37.32 13.60 11.78
C LEU A 15 36.02 13.98 11.05
N LEU A 16 36.03 14.05 9.72
CA LEU A 16 34.85 14.34 8.90
C LEU A 16 33.90 13.14 8.77
N LEU A 17 34.43 11.91 8.84
CA LEU A 17 33.63 10.67 8.76
C LEU A 17 32.87 10.35 10.05
N ALA A 18 33.33 10.84 11.21
CA ALA A 18 32.68 10.59 12.49
C ALA A 18 31.41 11.44 12.71
N GLY A 19 31.30 12.61 12.08
CA GLY A 19 30.15 13.51 12.24
C GLY A 19 28.90 13.10 11.45
N LEU A 20 29.04 12.26 10.42
CA LEU A 20 27.94 11.82 9.56
C LEU A 20 27.18 10.60 10.09
N ALA A 21 27.67 9.95 11.16
CA ALA A 21 27.12 8.69 11.66
C ALA A 21 26.13 8.84 12.82
N TRP A 22 25.85 10.07 13.29
CA TRP A 22 24.97 10.30 14.45
C TRP A 22 23.93 11.39 14.20
N ALA A 23 23.12 11.21 13.16
CA ALA A 23 21.81 11.88 13.10
C ALA A 23 20.80 11.03 13.89
N PRO A 24 20.17 11.54 14.96
CA PRO A 24 19.04 10.84 15.56
C PRO A 24 17.93 10.67 14.50
N PRO A 25 17.14 9.58 14.55
CA PRO A 25 16.03 9.42 13.62
C PRO A 25 15.11 10.64 13.72
N ALA A 26 14.70 11.18 12.57
CA ALA A 26 13.77 12.29 12.52
C ALA A 26 12.44 11.86 13.19
N ALA A 27 12.20 12.34 14.39
CA ALA A 27 10.91 12.17 15.06
C ALA A 27 9.93 13.17 14.43
N ALA A 28 8.91 12.67 13.74
CA ALA A 28 7.79 13.50 13.31
C ALA A 28 7.11 14.12 14.55
N ALA A 29 6.76 15.40 14.49
CA ALA A 29 6.04 16.04 15.57
C ALA A 29 4.65 15.41 15.74
N THR A 30 4.29 15.05 16.96
CA THR A 30 2.93 14.59 17.26
C THR A 30 1.98 15.79 17.20
N VAL A 31 1.02 15.76 16.27
CA VAL A 31 -0.02 16.79 16.14
C VAL A 31 -1.26 16.33 16.89
N SER A 32 -1.76 17.15 17.83
CA SER A 32 -3.04 16.93 18.50
C SER A 32 -4.08 17.92 17.97
N LYS A 33 -5.13 17.39 17.35
CA LYS A 33 -6.31 18.13 16.85
C LYS A 33 -7.56 17.31 17.18
N SER A 34 -8.72 17.97 17.29
CA SER A 34 -9.99 17.24 17.26
C SER A 34 -10.17 16.56 15.90
N LEU A 35 -10.89 15.43 15.86
CA LEU A 35 -11.23 14.75 14.61
C LEU A 35 -11.89 15.73 13.61
N SER A 36 -12.83 16.54 14.09
CA SER A 36 -13.51 17.56 13.28
C SER A 36 -12.53 18.61 12.72
N GLY A 37 -11.57 19.08 13.52
CA GLY A 37 -10.56 20.03 13.08
C GLY A 37 -9.53 19.41 12.12
N ALA A 38 -9.29 18.11 12.21
CA ALA A 38 -8.47 17.38 11.25
C ALA A 38 -9.20 17.21 9.91
N VAL A 39 -10.47 16.78 9.94
CA VAL A 39 -11.30 16.61 8.74
C VAL A 39 -11.52 17.94 8.02
N ALA A 40 -11.82 19.02 8.76
CA ALA A 40 -11.98 20.36 8.18
C ALA A 40 -10.69 20.92 7.56
N GLY A 41 -9.53 20.37 7.94
CA GLY A 41 -8.23 20.71 7.37
C GLY A 41 -7.86 19.91 6.13
N LEU A 42 -8.67 18.94 5.70
CA LEU A 42 -8.41 18.18 4.50
C LEU A 42 -8.55 19.08 3.26
N PRO A 43 -7.59 19.03 2.32
CA PRO A 43 -7.75 19.74 1.06
C PRO A 43 -8.95 19.19 0.30
N VAL A 44 -9.82 20.07 -0.15
CA VAL A 44 -10.92 19.74 -1.06
C VAL A 44 -10.47 20.07 -2.47
N ALA A 45 -10.50 19.08 -3.36
CA ALA A 45 -10.17 19.23 -4.77
C ALA A 45 -11.42 19.00 -5.63
N THR A 46 -11.43 19.59 -6.82
CA THR A 46 -12.49 19.35 -7.80
C THR A 46 -12.40 17.94 -8.37
N GLU A 47 -13.53 17.24 -8.42
CA GLU A 47 -13.68 15.95 -9.09
C GLU A 47 -13.59 16.08 -10.62
N ILE A 48 -12.86 15.17 -11.28
CA ILE A 48 -12.63 15.22 -12.73
C ILE A 48 -12.87 13.85 -13.38
N ARG A 49 -14.03 13.71 -14.05
CA ARG A 49 -14.47 12.47 -14.74
C ARG A 49 -13.88 12.25 -16.13
N THR A 50 -13.49 13.32 -16.82
CA THR A 50 -13.03 13.23 -18.21
C THR A 50 -11.90 12.20 -18.37
N GLY A 51 -12.05 11.31 -19.36
CA GLY A 51 -11.07 10.26 -19.65
C GLY A 51 -11.21 8.98 -18.84
N TYR A 52 -12.22 8.86 -17.97
CA TYR A 52 -12.48 7.61 -17.25
C TYR A 52 -12.71 6.44 -18.22
N ASP A 53 -11.93 5.39 -18.03
CA ASP A 53 -12.09 4.09 -18.66
C ASP A 53 -11.85 3.01 -17.60
N ARG A 54 -12.81 2.09 -17.44
CA ARG A 54 -12.70 0.98 -16.50
C ARG A 54 -11.53 0.06 -16.82
N GLY A 55 -11.14 -0.03 -18.10
CA GLY A 55 -9.99 -0.82 -18.55
C GLY A 55 -8.65 -0.33 -18.02
N LEU A 56 -8.59 0.88 -17.45
CA LEU A 56 -7.40 1.42 -16.79
C LEU A 56 -7.21 0.91 -15.35
N PHE A 57 -8.11 0.06 -14.87
CA PHE A 57 -8.05 -0.61 -13.57
C PHE A 57 -8.06 -2.14 -13.79
N PRO A 58 -6.96 -2.75 -14.27
CA PRO A 58 -6.82 -4.20 -14.36
C PRO A 58 -7.21 -4.87 -13.03
N HIS A 59 -8.06 -5.88 -13.14
CA HIS A 59 -8.56 -6.63 -11.99
C HIS A 59 -7.87 -7.99 -11.84
N TRP A 60 -7.82 -8.50 -10.62
CA TRP A 60 -7.33 -9.85 -10.30
C TRP A 60 -5.95 -10.17 -10.85
N ILE A 61 -4.99 -9.29 -10.55
CA ILE A 61 -3.59 -9.52 -10.86
C ILE A 61 -2.95 -10.44 -9.82
N ASP A 62 -1.96 -11.21 -10.27
CA ASP A 62 -1.03 -11.95 -9.43
C ASP A 62 0.24 -11.11 -9.31
N ALA A 63 0.30 -10.26 -8.28
CA ALA A 63 1.31 -9.21 -8.16
C ALA A 63 2.68 -9.74 -7.71
N ASP A 64 2.70 -10.84 -6.95
CA ASP A 64 3.91 -11.47 -6.41
C ASP A 64 4.27 -12.79 -7.10
N GLY A 65 3.40 -13.31 -7.99
CA GLY A 65 3.68 -14.46 -8.84
C GLY A 65 3.48 -15.80 -8.13
N ASP A 66 2.76 -15.82 -7.01
CA ASP A 66 2.53 -17.03 -6.20
C ASP A 66 1.32 -17.86 -6.65
N ARG A 67 0.60 -17.37 -7.69
CA ARG A 67 -0.62 -17.92 -8.31
C ARG A 67 -1.91 -17.62 -7.55
N CYS A 68 -1.84 -16.87 -6.46
CA CYS A 68 -2.99 -16.26 -5.81
C CYS A 68 -3.18 -14.86 -6.38
N ASN A 69 -4.21 -14.69 -7.23
CA ASN A 69 -4.56 -13.35 -7.68
C ASN A 69 -5.20 -12.54 -6.54
N SER A 70 -5.34 -11.23 -6.72
CA SER A 70 -5.81 -10.32 -5.67
C SER A 70 -7.18 -10.71 -5.07
N ARG A 71 -8.02 -11.48 -5.77
CA ARG A 71 -9.29 -11.98 -5.21
C ARG A 71 -9.00 -12.98 -4.10
N TYR A 72 -8.15 -13.96 -4.38
CA TYR A 72 -7.82 -14.98 -3.41
C TYR A 72 -7.04 -14.42 -2.24
N GLU A 73 -6.17 -13.43 -2.49
CA GLU A 73 -5.50 -12.68 -1.43
C GLU A 73 -6.50 -12.05 -0.45
N VAL A 74 -7.51 -11.35 -0.96
CA VAL A 74 -8.56 -10.75 -0.13
C VAL A 74 -9.35 -11.84 0.61
N LEU A 75 -9.71 -12.92 -0.06
CA LEU A 75 -10.43 -14.03 0.59
C LEU A 75 -9.59 -14.68 1.70
N ILE A 76 -8.27 -14.78 1.56
CA ILE A 76 -7.40 -15.30 2.62
C ILE A 76 -7.32 -14.30 3.79
N ALA A 77 -7.12 -13.01 3.47
CA ALA A 77 -6.92 -11.96 4.46
C ALA A 77 -8.16 -11.63 5.29
N GLU A 78 -9.35 -11.66 4.69
CA GLU A 78 -10.61 -11.24 5.34
C GLU A 78 -11.38 -12.40 5.97
N ALA A 79 -10.83 -13.62 5.91
CA ALA A 79 -11.47 -14.78 6.52
C ALA A 79 -11.48 -14.67 8.06
N THR A 80 -12.67 -14.74 8.66
CA THR A 80 -12.83 -14.88 10.11
C THR A 80 -12.38 -16.24 10.64
N THR A 81 -12.33 -17.24 9.75
CA THR A 81 -11.66 -18.52 9.99
C THR A 81 -10.88 -18.84 8.74
N ALA A 82 -9.56 -18.99 8.85
CA ALA A 82 -8.68 -19.17 7.71
C ALA A 82 -9.07 -20.42 6.88
N PRO A 83 -9.14 -20.30 5.54
CA PRO A 83 -9.24 -21.46 4.66
C PRO A 83 -7.89 -22.20 4.55
N THR A 84 -7.93 -23.45 4.11
CA THR A 84 -6.74 -24.13 3.62
C THR A 84 -6.44 -23.70 2.19
N VAL A 85 -5.20 -23.29 1.92
CA VAL A 85 -4.71 -22.93 0.59
C VAL A 85 -4.02 -24.13 -0.05
N GLY A 86 -4.59 -24.64 -1.14
CA GLY A 86 -4.08 -25.75 -1.93
C GLY A 86 -3.22 -25.29 -3.12
N SER A 87 -2.87 -26.24 -3.99
CA SER A 87 -2.10 -25.94 -5.19
C SER A 87 -2.86 -24.99 -6.12
N GLY A 88 -2.13 -24.04 -6.72
CA GLY A 88 -2.71 -23.04 -7.63
C GLY A 88 -3.73 -22.11 -6.96
N CYS A 89 -3.56 -21.85 -5.66
CA CYS A 89 -4.44 -21.02 -4.84
C CYS A 89 -5.89 -21.52 -4.73
N THR A 90 -6.07 -22.84 -4.70
CA THR A 90 -7.40 -23.43 -4.46
C THR A 90 -7.76 -23.32 -2.98
N LEU A 91 -8.85 -22.63 -2.65
CA LEU A 91 -9.31 -22.48 -1.26
C LEU A 91 -10.30 -23.60 -0.89
N SER A 92 -10.13 -24.14 0.31
CA SER A 92 -11.08 -25.09 0.91
C SER A 92 -11.35 -24.79 2.38
N GLY A 93 -12.60 -24.96 2.82
CA GLY A 93 -13.05 -24.52 4.13
C GLY A 93 -13.03 -22.99 4.27
N GLY A 94 -12.83 -22.51 5.50
CA GLY A 94 -12.84 -21.09 5.83
C GLY A 94 -14.24 -20.55 6.17
N ARG A 95 -14.27 -19.32 6.66
CA ARG A 95 -15.50 -18.63 7.03
C ARG A 95 -15.34 -17.12 6.91
N TRP A 96 -16.28 -16.48 6.23
CA TRP A 96 -16.30 -15.05 5.97
C TRP A 96 -17.58 -14.43 6.50
N TYR A 97 -17.49 -13.18 6.96
CA TYR A 97 -18.66 -12.41 7.35
C TYR A 97 -18.93 -11.34 6.30
N SER A 98 -20.12 -11.36 5.69
CA SER A 98 -20.56 -10.30 4.80
C SER A 98 -21.27 -9.23 5.64
N TYR A 99 -20.69 -8.05 5.71
CA TYR A 99 -21.32 -6.90 6.37
C TYR A 99 -22.55 -6.40 5.61
N TYR A 100 -22.62 -6.63 4.30
CA TYR A 100 -23.77 -6.28 3.48
C TYR A 100 -24.98 -7.16 3.77
N ASP A 101 -24.76 -8.45 4.00
CA ASP A 101 -25.85 -9.41 4.26
C ASP A 101 -26.13 -9.61 5.76
N GLY A 102 -25.20 -9.17 6.61
CA GLY A 102 -25.21 -9.45 8.04
C GLY A 102 -25.05 -10.94 8.38
N ALA A 103 -24.48 -11.73 7.47
CA ALA A 103 -24.44 -13.20 7.54
C ALA A 103 -23.04 -13.78 7.31
N TYR A 104 -22.86 -15.05 7.65
CA TYR A 104 -21.63 -15.78 7.41
C TYR A 104 -21.75 -16.71 6.20
N TRP A 105 -20.67 -16.79 5.44
CA TRP A 105 -20.52 -17.64 4.27
C TRP A 105 -19.32 -18.57 4.47
N THR A 106 -19.39 -19.76 3.88
CA THR A 106 -18.35 -20.80 4.00
C THR A 106 -17.83 -21.30 2.65
N LEU A 107 -18.43 -20.85 1.55
CA LEU A 107 -18.00 -21.21 0.20
C LEU A 107 -17.39 -19.98 -0.47
N PRO A 108 -16.10 -20.02 -0.86
CA PRO A 108 -15.44 -18.92 -1.59
C PRO A 108 -16.15 -18.51 -2.88
N ALA A 109 -16.92 -19.43 -3.50
CA ALA A 109 -17.66 -19.18 -4.72
C ALA A 109 -18.93 -18.33 -4.51
N ASP A 110 -19.46 -18.26 -3.29
CA ASP A 110 -20.65 -17.48 -2.95
C ASP A 110 -20.31 -16.01 -2.62
N LEU A 111 -19.02 -15.69 -2.53
CA LEU A 111 -18.53 -14.38 -2.11
C LEU A 111 -18.10 -13.56 -3.32
N ASP A 112 -18.43 -12.28 -3.31
CA ASP A 112 -17.80 -11.30 -4.20
C ASP A 112 -16.91 -10.35 -3.39
N VAL A 113 -15.80 -9.95 -4.01
CA VAL A 113 -14.92 -8.92 -3.49
C VAL A 113 -15.28 -7.62 -4.19
N ASP A 114 -15.87 -6.71 -3.43
CA ASP A 114 -16.48 -5.49 -3.94
C ASP A 114 -15.57 -4.26 -3.80
N HIS A 115 -15.80 -3.29 -4.67
CA HIS A 115 -15.17 -1.98 -4.56
C HIS A 115 -16.04 -1.07 -3.69
N LEU A 116 -15.68 -0.92 -2.42
CA LEU A 116 -16.44 -0.05 -1.50
C LEU A 116 -16.53 1.39 -2.03
N VAL A 117 -15.46 1.88 -2.66
CA VAL A 117 -15.47 3.12 -3.43
C VAL A 117 -15.50 2.75 -4.91
N PRO A 118 -16.50 3.19 -5.69
CA PRO A 118 -16.57 2.87 -7.12
C PRO A 118 -15.34 3.38 -7.87
N LEU A 119 -14.86 2.61 -8.86
CA LEU A 119 -13.69 2.97 -9.66
C LEU A 119 -13.81 4.33 -10.35
N ALA A 120 -15.02 4.73 -10.75
CA ALA A 120 -15.28 6.04 -11.32
C ALA A 120 -15.07 7.17 -10.29
N GLU A 121 -15.43 6.93 -9.02
CA GLU A 121 -15.20 7.93 -7.96
C GLU A 121 -13.72 8.00 -7.56
N ALA A 122 -13.02 6.87 -7.58
CA ALA A 122 -11.57 6.84 -7.41
C ALA A 122 -10.86 7.65 -8.52
N TRP A 123 -11.30 7.50 -9.77
CA TRP A 123 -10.81 8.27 -10.91
C TRP A 123 -10.98 9.77 -10.69
N ASP A 124 -12.20 10.19 -10.36
CA ASP A 124 -12.58 11.59 -10.15
C ASP A 124 -11.78 12.24 -9.02
N SER A 125 -11.50 11.45 -7.99
CA SER A 125 -10.77 11.86 -6.79
C SER A 125 -9.25 11.83 -6.93
N GLY A 126 -8.72 11.47 -8.11
CA GLY A 126 -7.29 11.61 -8.42
C GLY A 126 -6.60 10.36 -8.99
N ALA A 127 -7.24 9.18 -9.00
CA ALA A 127 -6.63 7.97 -9.58
C ALA A 127 -6.34 8.12 -11.08
N ARG A 128 -6.96 9.08 -11.76
CA ARG A 128 -6.64 9.48 -13.14
C ARG A 128 -5.17 9.84 -13.40
N THR A 129 -4.40 10.17 -12.36
CA THR A 129 -2.97 10.50 -12.50
C THR A 129 -2.06 9.30 -12.25
N TRP A 130 -2.62 8.13 -11.94
CA TRP A 130 -1.84 6.92 -11.79
C TRP A 130 -1.44 6.40 -13.18
N THR A 131 -0.38 5.60 -13.24
CA THR A 131 -0.26 4.64 -14.35
C THR A 131 -1.49 3.73 -14.32
N THR A 132 -1.74 2.96 -15.39
CA THR A 132 -2.75 1.89 -15.35
C THR A 132 -2.67 1.18 -13.99
N ALA A 133 -3.78 1.26 -13.25
CA ALA A 133 -3.86 1.07 -11.82
C ALA A 133 -4.04 -0.38 -11.44
#